data_AF-A0A6N2V131-F1
#
_entry.id   AF-A0A6N2V131-F1
#
_cell.length_a   1.000
_cell.length_b   1.000
_cell.length_c   1.000
_cell.angle_alpha   90.00
_cell.angle_beta   90.00
_cell.angle_gamma   90.00
#
_symmetry.space_group_name_H-M   'P 1'
#
loop_
_entity.id
_entity.type
_entity.pdbx_description
1 polymer ?
#
loop_
_entity_poly.entity_id
_entity_poly.type
_entity_poly.pdbx_seq_one_letter_code
_entity_poly.pdbx_strand_id
1 'polypeptide(L)'
;MTTVISILGGSLYRSIRRLPHAGDGNAVILCVPYRATAEKTGEDQTVSLDHDLRYATKAEWNAGVEQYEAQRRCTSQVSSPSNGVVAEITARSSAAQKIQLFRSLFRGRDDVYAYGFLSKKTGRVGYAPAAWNEWMTLPNGKRVPTPSDQRRCKPLTDQVLLDHFTKRDSQFHNVVGLYPLSKDSKVWFLAIDFDDDGWKEEIIATKRVCENHGLHPIMERSRSGDGGHLWMFFSEEIGAAQARKMGTALLSEAAQKTHIRFRSYDRMFPNQDLLPSGGFGNLIALPLQRLARDAGNSVFVDE
;
A
#
# COMPACT_ATOMS: atom_id res chain seq x y z
N MET A 1 25.66 22.78 12.39
CA MET A 1 25.60 21.36 12.81
C MET A 1 24.61 20.66 11.90
N THR A 2 24.97 19.53 11.30
CA THR A 2 24.07 18.79 10.40
C THR A 2 22.94 18.18 11.22
N THR A 3 21.70 18.56 10.94
CA THR A 3 20.52 17.97 11.58
C THR A 3 20.44 16.49 11.20
N VAL A 4 20.57 15.58 12.17
CA VAL A 4 20.40 14.14 11.95
C VAL A 4 18.92 13.80 12.04
N ILE A 5 18.38 13.20 10.97
CA ILE A 5 16.97 12.83 10.84
C ILE A 5 16.85 11.31 10.92
N SER A 6 15.87 10.83 11.70
CA SER A 6 15.56 9.42 11.89
C SER A 6 14.06 9.16 11.64
N ILE A 7 13.73 8.02 11.03
CA ILE A 7 12.35 7.55 10.90
C ILE A 7 12.00 6.72 12.13
N LEU A 8 11.01 7.17 12.91
CA LEU A 8 10.55 6.48 14.10
C LEU A 8 9.05 6.20 14.00
N GLY A 9 8.67 4.93 13.79
CA GLY A 9 7.26 4.56 13.66
C GLY A 9 6.58 5.18 12.42
N GLY A 10 7.34 5.39 11.34
CA GLY A 10 6.83 5.95 10.07
C GLY A 10 6.86 7.47 9.97
N SER A 11 7.14 8.19 11.05
CA SER A 11 7.27 9.65 11.06
C SER A 11 8.73 10.10 11.16
N LEU A 12 9.04 11.29 10.61
CA LEU A 12 10.38 11.87 10.66
C LEU A 12 10.60 12.62 11.97
N TYR A 13 11.77 12.42 12.58
CA TYR A 13 12.21 13.11 13.79
C TYR A 13 13.62 13.63 13.62
N ARG A 14 13.93 14.77 14.25
CA ARG A 14 15.30 15.29 14.39
C ARG A 14 15.81 15.16 15.82
N SER A 15 17.10 14.87 15.98
CA SER A 15 17.71 14.76 17.30
C SER A 15 17.85 16.14 17.95
N ILE A 16 17.48 16.25 19.22
CA ILE A 16 17.78 17.42 20.06
C ILE A 16 19.04 17.16 20.88
N ARG A 17 19.06 16.06 21.65
CA ARG A 17 20.17 15.75 22.57
C ARG A 17 20.29 14.26 22.83
N ARG A 18 21.52 13.78 23.02
CA ARG A 18 21.83 12.45 23.54
C ARG A 18 21.89 12.51 25.06
N LEU A 19 21.15 11.64 25.73
CA LEU A 19 21.08 11.56 27.19
C LEU A 19 21.57 10.17 27.66
N PRO A 20 22.24 10.09 28.82
CA PRO A 20 22.52 8.81 29.46
C PRO A 20 21.23 8.16 29.98
N HIS A 21 21.06 6.85 29.79
CA HIS A 21 19.94 6.10 30.35
C HIS A 21 20.21 5.76 31.82
N ALA A 22 19.18 5.85 32.66
CA ALA A 22 19.31 5.86 34.12
C ALA A 22 19.68 4.51 34.76
N GLY A 23 19.75 3.41 34.01
CA GLY A 23 19.88 2.06 34.61
C GLY A 23 20.90 1.09 33.99
N ASP A 24 21.40 1.32 32.77
CA ASP A 24 22.17 0.31 32.02
C ASP A 24 23.32 0.87 31.17
N GLY A 25 23.61 2.18 31.28
CA GLY A 25 24.67 2.84 30.51
C GLY A 25 24.39 2.99 29.01
N ASN A 26 23.23 2.54 28.53
CA ASN A 26 22.80 2.79 27.16
C ASN A 26 22.44 4.28 26.99
N ALA A 27 22.53 4.81 25.77
CA ALA A 27 22.12 6.18 25.50
C ALA A 27 20.72 6.23 24.91
N VAL A 28 19.94 7.22 25.32
CA VAL A 28 18.66 7.57 24.68
C VAL A 28 18.79 8.89 23.92
N ILE A 29 18.03 9.01 22.83
CA ILE A 29 17.98 10.20 22.00
C ILE A 29 16.67 10.91 22.28
N LEU A 30 16.75 12.15 22.75
CA LEU A 30 15.62 13.07 22.81
C LEU A 30 15.43 13.67 21.41
N CYS A 31 14.23 13.55 20.86
CA CYS A 31 13.92 13.98 19.50
C CYS A 31 12.53 14.61 19.39
N VAL A 32 12.34 15.41 18.34
CA VAL A 32 11.07 16.08 18.00
C VAL A 32 10.70 15.83 16.54
N PRO A 33 9.41 15.89 16.18
CA PRO A 33 8.97 15.76 14.81
C PRO A 33 9.73 16.71 13.87
N TYR A 34 10.13 16.19 12.71
CA TYR A 34 10.79 16.96 11.66
C TYR A 34 9.79 17.26 10.54
N ARG A 35 9.58 18.54 10.24
CA ARG A 35 8.77 19.02 9.11
C ARG A 35 9.67 19.77 8.13
N ALA A 36 9.81 19.26 6.91
CA ALA A 36 10.74 19.77 5.90
C ALA A 36 10.43 21.21 5.42
N THR A 37 9.22 21.74 5.68
CA THR A 37 8.78 23.07 5.23
C THR A 37 9.29 24.21 6.12
N ALA A 38 9.83 23.94 7.31
CA ALA A 38 10.22 24.98 8.28
C ALA A 38 11.63 25.58 8.03
N GLU A 39 12.50 24.92 7.27
CA GLU A 39 13.86 25.44 7.00
C GLU A 39 13.90 26.50 5.88
N LYS A 40 12.81 26.68 5.10
CA LYS A 40 12.78 27.67 4.01
C LYS A 40 12.33 29.08 4.41
N THR A 41 11.69 29.26 5.56
CA THR A 41 11.10 30.55 5.94
C THR A 41 11.83 31.29 7.06
N GLY A 42 12.83 30.67 7.71
CA GLY A 42 13.60 31.33 8.79
C GLY A 42 12.76 31.77 9.99
N GLU A 43 11.51 31.31 10.10
CA GLU A 43 10.67 31.54 11.25
C GLU A 43 11.03 30.52 12.34
N ASP A 44 11.64 31.04 13.40
CA ASP A 44 11.83 30.32 14.67
C ASP A 44 10.46 30.14 15.33
N GLN A 45 9.69 29.18 14.84
CA GLN A 45 8.50 28.75 15.55
C GLN A 45 8.96 27.95 16.76
N THR A 46 8.85 28.57 17.93
CA THR A 46 8.88 27.92 19.23
C THR A 46 7.84 26.81 19.24
N VAL A 47 8.24 25.60 18.80
CA VAL A 47 7.46 24.39 18.98
C VAL A 47 7.26 24.26 20.48
N SER A 48 6.02 24.33 20.94
CA SER A 48 5.65 24.04 22.32
C SER A 48 6.32 22.72 22.71
N LEU A 49 7.35 22.81 23.56
CA LEU A 49 8.24 21.70 23.90
C LEU A 49 7.53 20.62 24.72
N ASP A 50 6.26 20.80 25.09
CA ASP A 50 5.62 19.99 26.12
C ASP A 50 4.78 18.82 25.59
N HIS A 51 4.48 18.74 24.28
CA HIS A 51 3.51 17.75 23.78
C HIS A 51 3.96 16.80 22.66
N ASP A 52 5.18 16.95 22.12
CA ASP A 52 5.66 16.07 21.03
C ASP A 52 7.10 15.54 21.24
N LEU A 53 7.63 15.65 22.47
CA LEU A 53 8.94 15.08 22.81
C LEU A 53 8.88 13.54 22.79
N ARG A 54 9.82 12.94 22.07
CA ARG A 54 9.98 11.49 22.03
C ARG A 54 11.38 11.08 22.46
N TYR A 55 11.44 10.03 23.26
CA TYR A 55 12.67 9.31 23.56
C TYR A 55 12.76 8.08 22.65
N ALA A 56 13.93 7.87 22.06
CA ALA A 56 14.25 6.66 21.31
C ALA A 56 15.52 6.03 21.89
N THR A 57 15.59 4.70 21.93
CA THR A 57 16.87 4.04 22.22
C THR A 57 17.88 4.37 21.13
N LYS A 58 19.19 4.35 21.45
CA LYS A 58 20.24 4.55 20.44
C LYS A 58 20.12 3.56 19.27
N ALA A 59 19.72 2.31 19.55
CA ALA A 59 19.52 1.29 18.53
C ALA A 59 18.36 1.65 17.58
N GLU A 60 17.19 2.01 18.11
CA GLU A 60 16.05 2.46 17.31
C GLU A 60 16.36 3.73 16.51
N TRP A 61 17.07 4.68 17.12
CA TRP A 61 17.48 5.91 16.45
C TRP A 61 18.36 5.62 15.25
N ASN A 62 19.40 4.80 15.43
CA ASN A 62 20.35 4.46 14.36
C ASN A 62 19.67 3.70 13.22
N ALA A 63 18.81 2.71 13.54
CA ALA A 63 18.05 2.00 12.52
C ALA A 63 17.16 2.94 11.70
N GLY A 64 16.52 3.92 12.34
CA GLY A 64 15.72 4.93 11.65
C GLY A 64 16.56 5.93 10.83
N VAL A 65 17.80 6.22 11.24
CA VAL A 65 18.75 7.05 10.45
C VAL A 65 19.17 6.29 9.19
N GLU A 66 19.55 5.02 9.31
CA GLU A 66 19.91 4.18 8.16
C GLU A 66 18.75 4.09 7.16
N GLN A 67 17.52 3.90 7.65
CA GLN A 67 16.32 3.90 6.82
C GLN A 67 16.12 5.24 6.11
N TYR A 68 16.27 6.36 6.82
CA TYR A 68 16.14 7.70 6.25
C TYR A 68 17.18 7.97 5.17
N GLU A 69 18.45 7.61 5.41
CA GLU A 69 19.52 7.77 4.42
C GLU A 69 19.32 6.88 3.19
N ALA A 70 18.86 5.63 3.37
CA ALA A 70 18.55 4.74 2.27
C ALA A 70 17.43 5.31 1.39
N GLN A 71 16.36 5.83 2.00
CA GLN A 71 15.29 6.53 1.28
C GLN A 71 15.83 7.76 0.55
N ARG A 72 16.62 8.59 1.23
CA ARG A 72 17.16 9.82 0.65
C ARG A 72 18.13 9.53 -0.51
N ARG A 73 18.98 8.50 -0.43
CA ARG A 73 19.84 8.07 -1.56
C ARG A 73 19.01 7.62 -2.76
N CYS A 74 17.92 6.87 -2.52
CA CYS A 74 16.99 6.45 -3.57
C CYS A 74 16.30 7.66 -4.22
N THR A 75 15.86 8.65 -3.44
CA THR A 75 15.22 9.87 -3.95
C THR A 75 16.20 10.83 -4.64
N SER A 76 17.46 10.90 -4.20
CA SER A 76 18.49 11.78 -4.78
C SER A 76 18.98 11.31 -6.17
N GLN A 77 18.71 10.04 -6.52
CA GLN A 77 18.94 9.49 -7.85
C GLN A 77 17.74 9.70 -8.80
N VAL A 78 16.61 10.20 -8.28
CA VAL A 78 15.48 10.66 -9.09
C VAL A 78 15.71 12.14 -9.40
N SER A 79 16.49 12.43 -10.44
CA SER A 79 16.52 13.76 -11.04
C SER A 79 15.11 14.14 -11.52
N SER A 80 14.75 15.43 -11.40
CA SER A 80 13.54 16.02 -11.95
C SER A 80 13.30 15.60 -13.41
N PRO A 81 12.05 15.51 -13.88
CA PRO A 81 11.77 15.06 -15.25
C PRO A 81 12.20 16.16 -16.24
N SER A 82 13.46 16.13 -16.67
CA SER A 82 13.76 16.46 -18.06
C SER A 82 13.01 15.47 -18.93
N ASN A 83 12.47 15.92 -20.08
CA ASN A 83 11.77 15.18 -21.14
C ASN A 83 12.52 13.95 -21.73
N GLY A 84 13.12 13.12 -20.88
CA GLY A 84 13.78 11.88 -21.24
C GLY A 84 12.76 10.76 -21.28
N VAL A 85 12.72 10.08 -22.42
CA VAL A 85 12.07 8.78 -22.62
C VAL A 85 12.22 7.93 -21.35
N VAL A 86 11.10 7.64 -20.67
CA VAL A 86 11.11 6.67 -19.57
C VAL A 86 11.64 5.37 -20.17
N ALA A 87 12.83 4.95 -19.75
CA ALA A 87 13.45 3.75 -20.28
C ALA A 87 12.47 2.57 -20.17
N GLU A 88 12.19 1.93 -21.31
CA GLU A 88 11.23 0.84 -21.38
C GLU A 88 11.64 -0.29 -20.41
N ILE A 89 10.75 -0.62 -19.48
CA ILE A 89 11.00 -1.68 -18.51
C ILE A 89 10.72 -3.01 -19.20
N THR A 90 11.73 -3.88 -19.27
CA THR A 90 11.63 -5.17 -19.96
C THR A 90 11.86 -6.33 -19.00
N ALA A 91 11.69 -7.56 -19.50
CA ALA A 91 12.03 -8.77 -18.76
C ALA A 91 13.51 -8.81 -18.29
N ARG A 92 14.41 -8.06 -18.95
CA ARG A 92 15.84 -7.97 -18.60
C ARG A 92 16.16 -6.87 -17.57
N SER A 93 15.20 -6.00 -17.25
CA SER A 93 15.39 -4.96 -16.24
C SER A 93 15.62 -5.55 -14.85
N SER A 94 16.30 -4.78 -14.01
CA SER A 94 16.62 -5.21 -12.65
C SER A 94 15.36 -5.37 -11.79
N ALA A 95 15.47 -6.12 -10.69
CA ALA A 95 14.38 -6.26 -9.73
C ALA A 95 13.93 -4.90 -9.17
N ALA A 96 14.88 -4.01 -8.87
CA ALA A 96 14.59 -2.66 -8.38
C ALA A 96 13.77 -1.84 -9.39
N GLN A 97 14.15 -1.86 -10.68
CA GLN A 97 13.41 -1.15 -11.73
C GLN A 97 11.98 -1.69 -11.89
N LYS A 98 11.79 -3.01 -11.84
CA LYS A 98 10.47 -3.64 -11.93
C LYS A 98 9.60 -3.33 -10.70
N ILE A 99 10.18 -3.32 -9.50
CA ILE A 99 9.48 -2.93 -8.27
C ILE A 99 9.09 -1.46 -8.34
N GLN A 100 9.96 -0.58 -8.82
CA GLN A 100 9.66 0.84 -8.99
C GLN A 100 8.49 1.07 -9.96
N LEU A 101 8.48 0.38 -11.11
CA LEU A 101 7.34 0.40 -12.03
C LEU A 101 6.06 -0.06 -11.34
N PHE A 102 6.11 -1.20 -10.66
CA PHE A 102 4.94 -1.76 -9.96
C PHE A 102 4.38 -0.77 -8.93
N ARG A 103 5.25 -0.20 -8.08
CA ARG A 103 4.87 0.82 -7.09
C ARG A 103 4.32 2.09 -7.74
N SER A 104 4.79 2.44 -8.94
CA SER A 104 4.27 3.61 -9.66
C SER A 104 2.84 3.43 -10.16
N LEU A 105 2.37 2.19 -10.31
CA LEU A 105 1.02 1.83 -10.75
C LEU A 105 0.12 1.50 -9.54
N PHE A 106 0.54 0.57 -8.68
CA PHE A 106 -0.22 0.09 -7.53
C PHE A 106 0.03 0.96 -6.30
N ARG A 107 -0.36 2.23 -6.39
CA ARG A 107 -0.21 3.21 -5.29
C ARG A 107 -1.38 3.14 -4.33
N GLY A 108 -1.06 3.06 -3.05
CA GLY A 108 -2.01 3.10 -1.93
C GLY A 108 -1.31 3.54 -0.66
N ARG A 109 -1.66 2.94 0.48
CA ARG A 109 -0.99 3.19 1.75
C ARG A 109 0.41 2.55 1.77
N ASP A 110 1.43 3.38 1.97
CA ASP A 110 2.81 2.92 2.17
C ASP A 110 3.16 2.69 3.65
N ASP A 111 2.40 3.29 4.57
CA ASP A 111 2.58 3.15 6.02
C ASP A 111 2.00 1.84 6.58
N VAL A 112 1.26 1.09 5.77
CA VAL A 112 0.69 -0.21 6.15
C VAL A 112 0.41 -1.10 4.93
N TYR A 113 0.73 -2.38 5.04
CA TYR A 113 0.26 -3.42 4.12
C TYR A 113 -0.50 -4.51 4.88
N ALA A 114 -1.23 -5.36 4.14
CA ALA A 114 -1.84 -6.57 4.69
C ALA A 114 -1.04 -7.81 4.27
N TYR A 115 -0.87 -8.77 5.16
CA TYR A 115 -0.32 -10.09 4.81
C TYR A 115 -1.44 -11.13 4.74
N GLY A 116 -1.31 -12.07 3.82
CA GLY A 116 -2.22 -13.21 3.69
C GLY A 116 -1.94 -14.27 4.76
N PHE A 117 -2.95 -15.04 5.13
CA PHE A 117 -2.78 -16.20 5.99
C PHE A 117 -3.83 -17.26 5.69
N LEU A 118 -3.50 -18.53 5.90
CA LEU A 118 -4.49 -19.60 5.82
C LEU A 118 -5.26 -19.69 7.14
N SER A 119 -6.57 -19.43 7.11
CA SER A 119 -7.43 -19.57 8.28
C SER A 119 -7.55 -21.04 8.67
N LYS A 120 -7.05 -21.40 9.86
CA LYS A 120 -7.21 -22.76 10.41
C LYS A 120 -8.68 -23.16 10.62
N LYS A 121 -9.57 -22.18 10.81
CA LYS A 121 -11.00 -22.43 11.07
C LYS A 121 -11.77 -22.73 9.78
N THR A 122 -11.48 -22.00 8.71
CA THR A 122 -12.29 -22.04 7.48
C THR A 122 -11.56 -22.67 6.30
N GLY A 123 -10.25 -22.89 6.40
CA GLY A 123 -9.40 -23.31 5.28
C GLY A 123 -9.25 -22.27 4.18
N ARG A 124 -9.85 -21.08 4.33
CA ARG A 124 -9.79 -19.98 3.35
C ARG A 124 -8.63 -19.06 3.66
N VAL A 125 -8.12 -18.39 2.63
CA VAL A 125 -7.11 -17.35 2.82
C VAL A 125 -7.77 -16.08 3.35
N GLY A 126 -7.29 -15.59 4.50
CA GLY A 126 -7.62 -14.30 5.06
C GLY A 126 -6.48 -13.31 4.90
N TYR A 127 -6.72 -12.06 5.29
CA TYR A 127 -5.73 -11.00 5.31
C TYR A 127 -5.78 -10.25 6.64
N ALA A 128 -4.62 -9.82 7.14
CA ALA A 128 -4.51 -9.00 8.34
C ALA A 128 -3.51 -7.86 8.12
N PRO A 129 -3.75 -6.66 8.70
CA PRO A 129 -2.75 -5.60 8.69
C PRO A 129 -1.46 -6.07 9.35
N ALA A 130 -0.33 -5.91 8.67
CA ALA A 130 0.97 -6.24 9.22
C ALA A 130 1.34 -5.24 10.31
N ALA A 131 1.62 -5.72 11.53
CA ALA A 131 2.00 -4.86 12.65
C ALA A 131 3.12 -5.48 13.50
N TRP A 132 3.85 -4.65 14.23
CA TRP A 132 4.82 -5.13 15.23
C TRP A 132 4.13 -5.62 16.50
N ASN A 133 2.97 -5.03 16.81
CA ASN A 133 2.12 -5.36 17.94
C ASN A 133 0.74 -5.81 17.43
N GLU A 134 0.67 -6.94 16.72
CA GLU A 134 -0.62 -7.47 16.23
C GLU A 134 -1.55 -7.88 17.37
N TRP A 135 -0.96 -8.30 18.49
CA TRP A 135 -1.65 -8.78 19.67
C TRP A 135 -1.17 -8.02 20.91
N MET A 136 -2.09 -7.72 21.81
CA MET A 136 -1.79 -7.24 23.15
C MET A 136 -2.33 -8.21 24.21
N THR A 137 -1.70 -8.21 25.38
CA THR A 137 -2.15 -8.99 26.53
C THR A 137 -2.87 -8.05 27.49
N LEU A 138 -4.12 -8.35 27.79
CA LEU A 138 -4.91 -7.64 28.79
C LEU A 138 -4.41 -7.98 30.22
N PRO A 139 -4.75 -7.18 31.25
CA PRO A 139 -4.34 -7.44 32.63
C PRO A 139 -4.75 -8.82 33.16
N ASN A 140 -5.84 -9.39 32.64
CA ASN A 140 -6.30 -10.74 32.97
C ASN A 140 -5.56 -11.87 32.20
N GLY A 141 -4.46 -11.55 31.51
CA GLY A 141 -3.67 -12.50 30.73
C GLY A 141 -4.25 -12.84 29.35
N LYS A 142 -5.46 -12.37 29.01
CA LYS A 142 -6.09 -12.67 27.72
C LYS A 142 -5.37 -11.93 26.58
N ARG A 143 -4.98 -12.67 25.54
CA ARG A 143 -4.48 -12.08 24.29
C ARG A 143 -5.63 -11.65 23.39
N VAL A 144 -5.59 -10.41 22.93
CA VAL A 144 -6.59 -9.81 22.02
C VAL A 144 -5.89 -9.08 20.87
N PRO A 145 -6.54 -8.93 19.70
CA PRO A 145 -5.99 -8.11 18.62
C PRO A 145 -5.80 -6.68 19.10
N THR A 146 -4.67 -6.06 18.75
CA THR A 146 -4.40 -4.68 19.14
C THR A 146 -5.37 -3.73 18.42
N PRO A 147 -6.03 -2.81 19.14
CA PRO A 147 -6.89 -1.77 18.57
C PRO A 147 -6.19 -0.96 17.46
N SER A 148 -6.97 -0.44 16.50
CA SER A 148 -6.40 0.20 15.31
C SER A 148 -5.64 1.50 15.61
N ASP A 149 -6.07 2.27 16.60
CA ASP A 149 -5.43 3.48 17.11
C ASP A 149 -4.09 3.22 17.82
N GLN A 150 -3.90 2.02 18.36
CA GLN A 150 -2.67 1.60 19.05
C GLN A 150 -1.75 0.76 18.16
N ARG A 151 -2.17 0.46 16.93
CA ARG A 151 -1.45 -0.46 16.04
C ARG A 151 -0.21 0.21 15.45
N ARG A 152 0.95 -0.42 15.64
CA ARG A 152 2.23 -0.04 15.04
C ARG A 152 2.42 -0.84 13.75
N CYS A 153 1.82 -0.32 12.68
CA CYS A 153 1.84 -0.95 11.37
C CYS A 153 3.26 -1.06 10.79
N LYS A 154 3.46 -2.09 9.97
CA LYS A 154 4.67 -2.28 9.17
C LYS A 154 4.47 -1.63 7.80
N PRO A 155 5.44 -0.83 7.31
CA PRO A 155 5.32 -0.18 6.00
C PRO A 155 5.43 -1.19 4.85
N LEU A 156 4.86 -0.84 3.70
CA LEU A 156 5.02 -1.59 2.45
C LEU A 156 6.39 -1.31 1.82
N THR A 157 7.37 -2.17 2.08
CA THR A 157 8.75 -2.01 1.58
C THR A 157 9.00 -2.77 0.27
N ASP A 158 10.07 -2.40 -0.44
CA ASP A 158 10.51 -3.12 -1.64
C ASP A 158 10.83 -4.60 -1.35
N GLN A 159 11.36 -4.90 -0.16
CA GLN A 159 11.60 -6.28 0.24
C GLN A 159 10.30 -7.07 0.41
N VAL A 160 9.25 -6.46 0.96
CA VAL A 160 7.92 -7.09 1.07
C VAL A 160 7.35 -7.39 -0.31
N LEU A 161 7.50 -6.48 -1.27
CA LEU A 161 7.10 -6.71 -2.67
C LEU A 161 7.97 -7.77 -3.36
N LEU A 162 9.28 -7.75 -3.14
CA LEU A 162 10.18 -8.77 -3.68
C LEU A 162 9.77 -10.16 -3.19
N ASP A 163 9.48 -10.29 -1.89
CA ASP A 163 8.99 -11.52 -1.28
C ASP A 163 7.65 -11.98 -1.88
N HIS A 164 6.74 -11.04 -2.14
CA HIS A 164 5.48 -11.31 -2.83
C HIS A 164 5.68 -11.90 -4.22
N PHE A 165 6.61 -11.34 -5.00
CA PHE A 165 6.87 -11.77 -6.38
C PHE A 165 7.72 -13.04 -6.50
N THR A 166 8.44 -13.44 -5.45
CA THR A 166 9.48 -14.48 -5.54
C THR A 166 9.32 -15.64 -4.58
N LYS A 167 8.78 -15.44 -3.37
CA LYS A 167 8.65 -16.51 -2.37
C LYS A 167 7.48 -17.43 -2.68
N ARG A 168 7.70 -18.71 -2.40
CA ARG A 168 6.70 -19.77 -2.50
C ARG A 168 6.32 -20.21 -1.10
N ASP A 169 5.41 -19.48 -0.47
CA ASP A 169 4.90 -19.82 0.86
C ASP A 169 3.46 -20.35 0.76
N SER A 170 3.27 -21.63 1.07
CA SER A 170 1.95 -22.26 1.10
C SER A 170 1.05 -21.76 2.22
N GLN A 171 1.59 -21.03 3.20
CA GLN A 171 0.83 -20.38 4.26
C GLN A 171 0.37 -18.95 3.88
N PHE A 172 0.73 -18.47 2.69
CA PHE A 172 0.33 -17.19 2.12
C PHE A 172 0.85 -15.94 2.85
N HIS A 173 1.81 -16.04 3.78
CA HIS A 173 2.31 -14.89 4.52
C HIS A 173 3.05 -13.86 3.65
N ASN A 174 3.58 -14.29 2.51
CA ASN A 174 4.19 -13.39 1.53
C ASN A 174 3.18 -12.76 0.55
N VAL A 175 1.91 -13.17 0.57
CA VAL A 175 0.89 -12.58 -0.30
C VAL A 175 0.45 -11.25 0.32
N VAL A 176 0.67 -10.17 -0.43
CA VAL A 176 0.49 -8.81 0.06
C VAL A 176 -0.86 -8.30 -0.40
N GLY A 177 -1.61 -7.71 0.52
CA GLY A 177 -2.75 -6.86 0.22
C GLY A 177 -2.37 -5.38 0.37
N LEU A 178 -2.87 -4.56 -0.55
CA LEU A 178 -2.73 -3.11 -0.54
C LEU A 178 -4.01 -2.47 -0.04
N TYR A 179 -3.89 -1.45 0.80
CA TYR A 179 -4.98 -0.54 1.12
C TYR A 179 -4.95 0.64 0.13
N PRO A 180 -5.87 0.72 -0.85
CA PRO A 180 -5.80 1.74 -1.91
C PRO A 180 -6.20 3.14 -1.43
N LEU A 181 -7.04 3.22 -0.39
CA LEU A 181 -7.62 4.49 0.06
C LEU A 181 -6.62 5.27 0.93
N SER A 182 -6.30 6.50 0.52
CA SER A 182 -5.43 7.41 1.28
C SER A 182 -6.15 8.00 2.50
N LYS A 183 -5.39 8.67 3.38
CA LYS A 183 -5.94 9.33 4.60
C LYS A 183 -6.93 10.44 4.26
N ASP A 184 -6.80 11.04 3.09
CA ASP A 184 -7.67 12.10 2.57
C ASP A 184 -8.80 11.55 1.68
N SER A 185 -9.05 10.24 1.72
CA SER A 185 -10.09 9.55 0.94
C SER A 185 -9.91 9.66 -0.58
N LYS A 186 -8.67 9.60 -1.04
CA LYS A 186 -8.31 9.64 -2.46
C LYS A 186 -7.60 8.37 -2.91
N VAL A 187 -7.49 8.18 -4.22
CA VAL A 187 -6.97 6.97 -4.87
C VAL A 187 -6.18 7.28 -6.13
N TRP A 188 -5.29 6.35 -6.48
CA TRP A 188 -4.52 6.35 -7.72
C TRP A 188 -5.01 5.35 -8.76
N PHE A 189 -5.94 4.47 -8.37
CA PHE A 189 -6.55 3.52 -9.27
C PHE A 189 -7.97 3.16 -8.82
N LEU A 190 -8.73 2.58 -9.73
CA LEU A 190 -9.95 1.85 -9.46
C LEU A 190 -9.77 0.42 -9.98
N ALA A 191 -10.11 -0.57 -9.16
CA ALA A 191 -10.25 -1.95 -9.63
C ALA A 191 -11.71 -2.39 -9.51
N ILE A 192 -12.21 -3.10 -10.52
CA ILE A 192 -13.55 -3.71 -10.50
C ILE A 192 -13.37 -5.23 -10.47
N ASP A 193 -13.99 -5.86 -9.49
CA ASP A 193 -13.88 -7.29 -9.17
C ASP A 193 -15.04 -8.06 -9.81
N PHE A 194 -14.70 -9.09 -10.59
CA PHE A 194 -15.64 -10.01 -11.20
C PHE A 194 -15.28 -11.44 -10.78
N ASP A 195 -16.18 -12.11 -10.08
CA ASP A 195 -16.02 -13.46 -9.53
C ASP A 195 -17.14 -14.39 -10.06
N ASP A 196 -16.89 -15.70 -10.04
CA ASP A 196 -17.85 -16.75 -10.43
C ASP A 196 -18.21 -16.78 -11.93
N ASP A 197 -19.24 -17.55 -12.28
CA ASP A 197 -19.64 -17.83 -13.66
C ASP A 197 -19.98 -16.54 -14.45
N GLY A 198 -19.41 -16.44 -15.65
CA GLY A 198 -19.64 -15.30 -16.56
C GLY A 198 -18.68 -14.12 -16.37
N TRP A 199 -17.68 -14.24 -15.48
CA TRP A 199 -16.74 -13.15 -15.20
C TRP A 199 -15.98 -12.65 -16.43
N LYS A 200 -15.65 -13.54 -17.37
CA LYS A 200 -14.91 -13.20 -18.60
C LYS A 200 -15.75 -12.34 -19.53
N GLU A 201 -17.01 -12.72 -19.75
CA GLU A 201 -17.91 -11.98 -20.62
C GLU A 201 -18.20 -10.59 -20.06
N GLU A 202 -18.39 -10.50 -18.73
CA GLU A 202 -18.67 -9.24 -18.03
C GLU A 202 -17.45 -8.30 -18.03
N ILE A 203 -16.26 -8.80 -17.68
CA ILE A 203 -15.04 -7.98 -17.66
C ILE A 203 -14.70 -7.45 -19.06
N ILE A 204 -14.85 -8.28 -20.12
CA ILE A 204 -14.62 -7.87 -21.51
C ILE A 204 -15.66 -6.83 -21.95
N ALA A 205 -16.93 -7.01 -21.59
CA ALA A 205 -17.98 -6.04 -21.90
C ALA A 205 -17.69 -4.68 -21.23
N THR A 206 -17.28 -4.67 -19.97
CA THR A 206 -16.90 -3.44 -19.26
C THR A 206 -15.64 -2.81 -19.87
N LYS A 207 -14.61 -3.60 -20.20
CA LYS A 207 -13.40 -3.12 -20.90
C LYS A 207 -13.75 -2.40 -22.20
N ARG A 208 -14.61 -2.97 -23.04
CA ARG A 208 -15.04 -2.35 -24.31
C ARG A 208 -15.75 -1.01 -24.11
N VAL A 209 -16.59 -0.91 -23.07
CA VAL A 209 -17.22 0.38 -22.72
C VAL A 209 -16.18 1.39 -22.29
N CYS A 210 -15.20 1.00 -21.47
CA CYS A 210 -14.10 1.89 -21.10
C CYS A 210 -13.32 2.39 -22.33
N GLU A 211 -13.00 1.51 -23.27
CA GLU A 211 -12.28 1.84 -24.51
C GLU A 211 -13.06 2.80 -25.40
N ASN A 212 -14.40 2.67 -25.47
CA ASN A 212 -15.26 3.61 -26.19
C ASN A 212 -15.23 5.03 -25.60
N HIS A 213 -14.86 5.17 -24.33
CA HIS A 213 -14.65 6.46 -23.66
C HIS A 213 -13.17 6.90 -23.68
N GLY A 214 -12.31 6.23 -24.45
CA GLY A 214 -10.88 6.52 -24.54
C GLY A 214 -10.07 6.11 -23.31
N LEU A 215 -10.62 5.24 -22.47
CA LEU A 215 -9.90 4.67 -21.31
C LEU A 215 -9.20 3.36 -21.72
N HIS A 216 -8.07 3.07 -21.07
CA HIS A 216 -7.28 1.88 -21.35
C HIS A 216 -7.13 1.02 -20.09
N PRO A 217 -8.20 0.32 -19.64
CA PRO A 217 -8.10 -0.54 -18.47
C PRO A 217 -7.30 -1.81 -18.78
N ILE A 218 -6.71 -2.41 -17.75
CA ILE A 218 -5.93 -3.65 -17.84
C ILE A 218 -6.66 -4.76 -17.09
N MET A 219 -6.78 -5.93 -17.71
CA MET A 219 -7.40 -7.10 -17.09
C MET A 219 -6.35 -7.95 -16.37
N GLU A 220 -6.65 -8.35 -15.14
CA GLU A 220 -5.89 -9.35 -14.38
C GLU A 220 -6.78 -10.55 -14.11
N ARG A 221 -6.28 -11.75 -14.41
CA ARG A 221 -6.91 -12.98 -13.93
C ARG A 221 -6.62 -13.12 -12.44
N SER A 222 -7.65 -13.36 -11.64
CA SER A 222 -7.54 -13.40 -10.17
C SER A 222 -6.60 -14.51 -9.68
N ARG A 223 -6.30 -14.50 -8.37
CA ARG A 223 -5.44 -15.50 -7.73
C ARG A 223 -6.04 -16.92 -7.75
N SER A 224 -7.35 -17.06 -7.55
CA SER A 224 -8.04 -18.37 -7.65
C SER A 224 -8.09 -18.84 -9.10
N GLY A 225 -8.19 -17.90 -10.04
CA GLY A 225 -8.38 -18.17 -11.46
C GLY A 225 -9.85 -18.26 -11.88
N ASP A 226 -10.76 -18.11 -10.92
CA ASP A 226 -12.22 -18.17 -11.07
C ASP A 226 -12.87 -16.77 -11.06
N GLY A 227 -12.09 -15.78 -11.49
CA GLY A 227 -12.48 -14.37 -11.52
C GLY A 227 -11.38 -13.51 -12.11
N GLY A 228 -11.58 -12.20 -12.09
CA GLY A 228 -10.61 -11.24 -12.56
C GLY A 228 -10.92 -9.82 -12.12
N HIS A 229 -9.89 -8.96 -12.20
CA HIS A 229 -10.00 -7.56 -11.87
C HIS A 229 -9.75 -6.70 -13.11
N LEU A 230 -10.62 -5.70 -13.33
CA LEU A 230 -10.41 -4.65 -14.32
C LEU A 230 -9.77 -3.43 -13.65
N TRP A 231 -8.51 -3.16 -13.95
CA TRP A 231 -7.71 -2.09 -13.35
C TRP A 231 -7.72 -0.84 -14.21
N MET A 232 -7.97 0.32 -13.61
CA MET A 232 -7.83 1.65 -14.21
C MET A 232 -6.92 2.49 -13.35
N PHE A 233 -5.83 3.02 -13.93
CA PHE A 233 -4.84 3.84 -13.22
C PHE A 233 -5.00 5.31 -13.58
N PHE A 234 -4.88 6.19 -12.59
CA PHE A 234 -5.00 7.63 -12.75
C PHE A 234 -3.62 8.29 -12.77
N SER A 235 -3.46 9.30 -13.63
CA SER A 235 -2.24 10.12 -13.69
C SER A 235 -2.06 11.03 -12.47
N GLU A 236 -3.16 11.33 -11.78
CA GLU A 236 -3.21 12.10 -10.55
C GLU A 236 -4.12 11.44 -9.51
N GLU A 237 -3.94 11.81 -8.24
CA GLU A 237 -4.77 11.29 -7.16
C GLU A 237 -6.17 11.94 -7.20
N ILE A 238 -7.23 11.13 -7.32
CA ILE A 238 -8.61 11.60 -7.38
C ILE A 238 -9.42 11.16 -6.17
N GLY A 239 -10.55 11.81 -5.90
CA GLY A 239 -11.45 11.42 -4.81
C GLY A 239 -12.02 10.01 -5.04
N ALA A 240 -12.03 9.17 -4.00
CA ALA A 240 -12.55 7.80 -4.10
C ALA A 240 -14.02 7.76 -4.56
N ALA A 241 -14.84 8.70 -4.07
CA ALA A 241 -16.23 8.88 -4.51
C ALA A 241 -16.34 9.12 -6.02
N GLN A 242 -15.45 9.94 -6.59
CA GLN A 242 -15.44 10.24 -8.02
C GLN A 242 -15.02 9.00 -8.83
N ALA A 243 -13.98 8.30 -8.40
CA ALA A 243 -13.53 7.05 -9.03
C ALA A 243 -14.67 6.02 -9.05
N ARG A 244 -15.33 5.77 -7.91
CA ARG A 244 -16.44 4.81 -7.81
C ARG A 244 -17.64 5.22 -8.64
N LYS A 245 -17.99 6.51 -8.67
CA LYS A 245 -19.08 7.01 -9.54
C LYS A 245 -18.80 6.75 -11.01
N MET A 246 -17.56 6.96 -11.46
CA MET A 246 -17.11 6.62 -12.81
C MET A 246 -17.26 5.12 -13.07
N GLY A 247 -16.75 4.26 -12.18
CA GLY A 247 -16.89 2.81 -12.29
C GLY A 247 -18.33 2.34 -12.40
N THR A 248 -19.22 2.89 -11.56
CA THR A 248 -20.65 2.54 -11.58
C THR A 248 -21.31 2.95 -12.89
N ALA A 249 -20.96 4.12 -13.43
CA ALA A 249 -21.48 4.56 -14.73
C ALA A 249 -21.03 3.62 -15.87
N LEU A 250 -19.76 3.23 -15.88
CA LEU A 250 -19.19 2.30 -16.87
C LEU A 250 -19.85 0.91 -16.82
N LEU A 251 -20.03 0.36 -15.61
CA LEU A 251 -20.76 -0.90 -15.42
C LEU A 251 -22.22 -0.79 -15.86
N SER A 252 -22.90 0.30 -15.50
CA SER A 252 -24.30 0.52 -15.87
C SER A 252 -24.47 0.59 -17.38
N GLU A 253 -23.56 1.29 -18.07
CA GLU A 253 -23.56 1.36 -19.52
C GLU A 253 -23.25 -0.01 -20.16
N ALA A 254 -22.28 -0.77 -19.63
CA ALA A 254 -21.97 -2.11 -20.12
C ALA A 254 -23.17 -3.06 -19.97
N ALA A 255 -23.89 -2.99 -18.85
CA ALA A 255 -25.13 -3.72 -18.64
C ALA A 255 -26.25 -3.31 -19.61
N GLN A 256 -26.36 -2.01 -19.96
CA GLN A 256 -27.35 -1.52 -20.92
C GLN A 256 -27.04 -1.89 -22.37
N LYS A 257 -25.74 -1.93 -22.73
CA LYS A 257 -25.28 -2.22 -24.09
C LYS A 257 -25.19 -3.72 -24.42
N THR A 258 -25.42 -4.58 -23.44
CA THR A 258 -25.33 -6.04 -23.59
C THR A 258 -26.58 -6.72 -23.07
N HIS A 259 -26.77 -7.99 -23.42
CA HIS A 259 -27.79 -8.83 -22.81
C HIS A 259 -27.27 -9.59 -21.57
N ILE A 260 -26.11 -9.19 -21.04
CA ILE A 260 -25.46 -9.83 -19.90
C ILE A 260 -26.10 -9.30 -18.61
N ARG A 261 -26.30 -10.19 -17.64
CA ARG A 261 -27.01 -9.87 -16.39
C ARG A 261 -26.12 -9.29 -15.28
N PHE A 262 -24.82 -9.15 -15.51
CA PHE A 262 -23.84 -8.62 -14.57
C PHE A 262 -23.89 -9.31 -13.19
N ARG A 263 -23.86 -10.65 -13.19
CA ARG A 263 -23.95 -11.48 -11.98
C ARG A 263 -22.59 -11.74 -11.34
N SER A 264 -21.52 -11.63 -12.11
CA SER A 264 -20.16 -11.87 -11.63
C SER A 264 -19.55 -10.64 -10.95
N TYR A 265 -20.06 -9.43 -11.22
CA TYR A 265 -19.64 -8.23 -10.50
C TYR A 265 -19.86 -8.39 -8.98
N ASP A 266 -18.76 -8.35 -8.22
CA ASP A 266 -18.79 -8.38 -6.76
C ASP A 266 -18.72 -6.95 -6.20
N ARG A 267 -17.63 -6.23 -6.48
CA ARG A 267 -17.32 -4.94 -5.85
C ARG A 267 -16.27 -4.12 -6.60
N MET A 268 -16.05 -2.90 -6.12
CA MET A 268 -14.92 -2.05 -6.52
C MET A 268 -13.90 -1.91 -5.39
N PHE A 269 -12.66 -1.61 -5.76
CA PHE A 269 -11.59 -1.24 -4.84
C PHE A 269 -11.08 0.18 -5.15
N PRO A 270 -11.20 1.12 -4.19
CA PRO A 270 -11.83 0.97 -2.87
C PRO A 270 -13.35 0.75 -2.97
N ASN A 271 -13.93 0.14 -1.94
CA ASN A 271 -15.39 -0.09 -1.86
C ASN A 271 -16.13 1.02 -1.09
N GLN A 272 -15.39 1.98 -0.50
CA GLN A 272 -15.94 3.11 0.23
C GLN A 272 -15.44 4.46 -0.33
N ASP A 273 -16.30 5.48 -0.24
CA ASP A 273 -16.05 6.84 -0.72
C ASP A 273 -15.15 7.65 0.22
N LEU A 274 -15.21 7.35 1.52
CA LEU A 274 -14.50 8.05 2.58
C LEU A 274 -13.78 7.06 3.48
N LEU A 275 -12.61 7.44 3.99
CA LEU A 275 -11.87 6.64 4.94
C LEU A 275 -12.58 6.68 6.31
N PRO A 276 -13.01 5.53 6.86
CA PRO A 276 -13.60 5.50 8.19
C PRO A 276 -12.56 5.88 9.25
N SER A 277 -13.01 6.57 10.31
CA SER A 277 -12.14 6.93 11.44
C SER A 277 -11.44 5.70 12.02
N GLY A 278 -10.12 5.80 12.20
CA GLY A 278 -9.30 4.72 12.74
C GLY A 278 -9.12 3.48 11.83
N GLY A 279 -9.59 3.53 10.58
CA GLY A 279 -9.48 2.42 9.62
C GLY A 279 -8.41 2.62 8.55
N PHE A 280 -8.21 1.57 7.74
CA PHE A 280 -7.38 1.63 6.51
C PHE A 280 -8.23 1.56 5.23
N GLY A 281 -9.55 1.40 5.36
CA GLY A 281 -10.44 0.99 4.27
C GLY A 281 -10.31 -0.50 3.95
N ASN A 282 -11.02 -0.93 2.92
CA ASN A 282 -10.87 -2.27 2.35
C ASN A 282 -9.51 -2.44 1.67
N LEU A 283 -8.96 -3.66 1.71
CA LEU A 283 -7.75 -4.04 0.98
C LEU A 283 -8.10 -4.75 -0.32
N ILE A 284 -7.20 -4.69 -1.29
CA ILE A 284 -7.17 -5.56 -2.47
C ILE A 284 -5.87 -6.38 -2.46
N ALA A 285 -5.93 -7.66 -2.83
CA ALA A 285 -4.72 -8.48 -2.99
C ALA A 285 -3.89 -7.95 -4.17
N LEU A 286 -2.58 -7.79 -3.98
CA LEU A 286 -1.71 -7.38 -5.07
C LEU A 286 -1.54 -8.53 -6.10
N PRO A 287 -1.48 -8.19 -7.39
CA PRO A 287 -1.27 -9.16 -8.45
C PRO A 287 0.18 -9.62 -8.55
N LEU A 288 0.43 -10.66 -9.36
CA LEU A 288 1.75 -11.24 -9.65
C LEU A 288 2.40 -12.00 -8.49
N GLN A 289 1.61 -12.44 -7.51
CA GLN A 289 2.09 -13.27 -6.41
C GLN A 289 2.66 -14.59 -6.94
N ARG A 290 3.82 -15.03 -6.43
CA ARG A 290 4.61 -16.06 -7.10
C ARG A 290 3.88 -17.39 -7.34
N LEU A 291 3.19 -17.93 -6.34
CA LEU A 291 2.58 -19.25 -6.43
C LEU A 291 1.41 -19.31 -7.41
N ALA A 292 0.56 -18.28 -7.44
CA ALA A 292 -0.53 -18.21 -8.44
C ALA A 292 0.03 -17.99 -9.83
N ARG A 293 1.07 -17.16 -9.97
CA ARG A 293 1.70 -16.92 -11.26
C ARG A 293 2.31 -18.20 -11.85
N ASP A 294 2.91 -19.04 -11.02
CA ASP A 294 3.40 -20.35 -11.47
C ASP A 294 2.25 -21.24 -12.01
N ALA A 295 0.99 -21.00 -11.61
CA ALA A 295 -0.22 -21.66 -12.10
C ALA A 295 -0.97 -20.88 -13.22
N GLY A 296 -0.39 -19.79 -13.74
CA GLY A 296 -1.04 -18.95 -14.76
C GLY A 296 -2.18 -18.07 -14.23
N ASN A 297 -2.23 -17.86 -12.92
CA ASN A 297 -3.18 -16.99 -12.21
C ASN A 297 -2.48 -15.76 -11.63
N SER A 298 -3.24 -14.76 -11.21
CA SER A 298 -2.70 -13.48 -10.75
C SER A 298 -1.74 -12.83 -11.75
N VAL A 299 -2.16 -12.82 -13.02
CA VAL A 299 -1.39 -12.30 -14.16
C VAL A 299 -2.27 -11.39 -15.02
N PHE A 300 -1.65 -10.41 -15.65
CA PHE A 300 -2.33 -9.55 -16.62
C PHE A 300 -2.50 -10.29 -17.94
N VAL A 301 -3.67 -10.11 -18.56
CA VAL A 301 -4.08 -10.76 -19.81
C VAL A 301 -4.72 -9.76 -20.77
N ASP A 302 -4.55 -10.00 -22.06
CA ASP A 302 -5.09 -9.12 -23.11
C ASP A 302 -6.57 -9.41 -23.40
N GLU A 303 -6.95 -10.69 -23.34
CA GLU A 303 -8.28 -11.27 -23.59
C GLU A 303 -8.61 -12.39 -22.59
#